data_AF-A0A484PXL0-F1
#
_entry.id   AF-A0A484PXL0-F1
#
_cell.length_a   1.000
_cell.length_b   1.000
_cell.length_c   1.000
_cell.angle_alpha   90.00
_cell.angle_beta   90.00
_cell.angle_gamma   90.00
#
_symmetry.space_group_name_H-M   'P 1'
#
loop_
_entity.id
_entity.type
_entity.pdbx_description
1 polymer ?
#
loop_
_entity_poly.entity_id
_entity_poly.type
_entity_poly.pdbx_seq_one_letter_code
_entity_poly.pdbx_strand_id
1 'polypeptide(L)'
;MNTTSNQGKSYFDLHTSGLGFLQRAREVPVKGGRRAQPFLAVTVAALVGSAKDPSYRYFDVKVSGAEAKKLVERYVGVEDPRQRPLVRFRIGDLWGDAYIRPSGDRKGEAAASLKGRLLKAELVDRAELAKIEQHELITRGIGYLNRPQEVTPKNGDPFLSCSIAALAGPVDEPEYRYIDTIVATEDAQHLVRRCVQAVEAERKVLIAFRLNDMRIDPYIRTKGERAGEAAASLESTLVHIGLIKIDGQKVYPEAEANAEAPEVQDAAAPKADGNAEVVTDTQPAEPAEREPEAEVEEREPALAASF
;
A
#
# COMPACT_ATOMS: atom_id res chain seq x y z
N MET A 1 2.85 22.81 -22.60
CA MET A 1 2.17 21.50 -22.41
C MET A 1 3.25 20.49 -22.10
N ASN A 2 3.48 20.15 -20.82
CA ASN A 2 4.37 19.06 -20.43
C ASN A 2 3.54 17.99 -19.73
N THR A 3 2.97 17.10 -20.54
CA THR A 3 2.39 15.85 -20.08
C THR A 3 3.55 14.89 -19.86
N THR A 4 4.00 14.75 -18.61
CA THR A 4 4.84 13.61 -18.23
C THR A 4 3.98 12.36 -18.36
N SER A 5 4.11 11.68 -19.50
CA SER A 5 3.45 10.42 -19.79
C SER A 5 3.92 9.37 -18.80
N ASN A 6 3.02 8.90 -17.94
CA ASN A 6 3.21 7.75 -17.07
C ASN A 6 3.17 6.46 -17.91
N GLN A 7 4.13 6.28 -18.82
CA GLN A 7 4.28 5.04 -19.58
C GLN A 7 4.94 4.00 -18.66
N GLY A 8 4.15 3.14 -18.03
CA GLY A 8 4.69 1.98 -17.32
C GLY A 8 3.74 1.22 -16.41
N LYS A 9 2.73 1.87 -15.81
CA LYS A 9 1.76 1.17 -14.93
C LYS A 9 0.44 0.97 -15.63
N SER A 10 0.03 -0.30 -15.78
CA SER A 10 -1.27 -0.70 -16.32
C SER A 10 -2.37 -0.80 -15.25
N TYR A 11 -2.02 -0.71 -13.96
CA TYR A 11 -2.97 -0.83 -12.84
C TYR A 11 -2.72 0.23 -11.76
N PHE A 12 -3.79 0.65 -11.09
CA PHE A 12 -3.75 1.34 -9.81
C PHE A 12 -3.66 0.32 -8.67
N ASP A 13 -2.58 0.40 -7.91
CA ASP A 13 -2.33 -0.49 -6.79
C ASP A 13 -3.05 -0.01 -5.52
N LEU A 14 -3.93 -0.86 -4.99
CA LEU A 14 -4.46 -0.75 -3.64
C LEU A 14 -3.97 -1.96 -2.82
N HIS A 15 -2.94 -1.76 -2.01
CA HIS A 15 -2.25 -2.84 -1.31
C HIS A 15 -2.45 -2.76 0.20
N THR A 16 -2.95 -3.84 0.80
CA THR A 16 -3.03 -4.03 2.25
C THR A 16 -1.96 -5.03 2.69
N SER A 17 -1.13 -4.66 3.67
CA SER A 17 -0.04 -5.51 4.19
C SER A 17 -0.03 -5.52 5.71
N GLY A 18 0.38 -6.63 6.29
CA GLY A 18 0.48 -6.79 7.74
C GLY A 18 1.00 -8.17 8.13
N LEU A 19 0.88 -8.48 9.41
CA LEU A 19 1.13 -9.81 9.96
C LEU A 19 -0.20 -10.47 10.29
N GLY A 20 -0.29 -11.80 10.14
CA GLY A 20 -1.51 -12.52 10.47
C GLY A 20 -1.36 -14.01 10.33
N PHE A 21 -2.38 -14.73 10.78
CA PHE A 21 -2.45 -16.19 10.64
C PHE A 21 -3.27 -16.57 9.41
N LEU A 22 -2.78 -17.54 8.64
CA LEU A 22 -3.60 -18.16 7.61
C LEU A 22 -4.49 -19.24 8.23
N GLN A 23 -5.74 -19.29 7.78
CA GLN A 23 -6.70 -20.31 8.20
C GLN A 23 -7.69 -20.60 7.06
N ARG A 24 -8.37 -21.75 7.13
CA ARG A 24 -9.41 -22.12 6.16
C ARG A 24 -8.92 -22.08 4.71
N ALA A 25 -7.68 -22.52 4.49
CA ALA A 25 -7.14 -22.71 3.15
C ALA A 25 -7.94 -23.81 2.45
N ARG A 26 -8.42 -23.52 1.24
CA ARG A 26 -9.35 -24.38 0.53
C ARG A 26 -9.30 -24.14 -0.97
N GLU A 27 -9.56 -25.19 -1.72
CA GLU A 27 -9.89 -25.07 -3.13
C GLU A 27 -11.36 -24.70 -3.27
N VAL A 28 -11.65 -23.66 -4.05
CA VAL A 28 -12.99 -23.17 -4.29
C VAL A 28 -13.41 -23.56 -5.72
N PRO A 29 -14.46 -24.39 -5.88
CA PRO A 29 -14.97 -24.72 -7.20
C PRO A 29 -15.67 -23.50 -7.81
N VAL A 30 -15.52 -23.35 -9.11
CA VAL A 30 -16.17 -22.29 -9.89
C VAL A 30 -17.30 -22.87 -10.74
N LYS A 31 -18.42 -22.15 -10.82
CA LYS A 31 -19.54 -22.52 -11.69
C LYS A 31 -19.25 -21.95 -13.09
N GLY A 32 -19.02 -22.81 -14.09
CA GLY A 32 -18.78 -22.33 -15.46
C GLY A 32 -18.46 -23.40 -16.52
N GLY A 33 -18.88 -24.65 -16.32
CA GLY A 33 -18.62 -25.74 -17.27
C GLY A 33 -17.14 -26.13 -17.36
N ARG A 34 -16.76 -26.86 -18.42
CA ARG A 34 -15.44 -27.53 -18.56
C ARG A 34 -14.20 -26.60 -18.52
N ARG A 35 -14.36 -25.28 -18.67
CA ARG A 35 -13.26 -24.30 -18.69
C ARG A 35 -13.07 -23.57 -17.36
N ALA A 36 -13.99 -23.74 -16.42
CA ALA A 36 -13.93 -23.06 -15.13
C ALA A 36 -12.95 -23.80 -14.22
N GLN A 37 -11.77 -23.21 -14.00
CA GLN A 37 -10.75 -23.79 -13.12
C GLN A 37 -10.99 -23.36 -11.68
N PRO A 38 -10.98 -24.31 -10.72
CA PRO A 38 -11.07 -23.97 -9.31
C PRO A 38 -9.92 -23.04 -8.92
N PHE A 39 -10.09 -22.31 -7.83
CA PHE A 39 -9.03 -21.43 -7.32
C PHE A 39 -8.79 -21.65 -5.85
N LEU A 40 -7.53 -21.44 -5.44
CA LEU A 40 -7.14 -21.49 -4.05
C LEU A 40 -7.61 -20.22 -3.31
N ALA A 41 -8.25 -20.40 -2.16
CA ALA A 41 -8.68 -19.33 -1.28
C ALA A 41 -8.20 -19.60 0.16
N VAL A 42 -7.99 -18.52 0.92
CA VAL A 42 -7.59 -18.60 2.32
C VAL A 42 -8.17 -17.42 3.09
N THR A 43 -8.43 -17.62 4.38
CA THR A 43 -8.75 -16.53 5.29
C THR A 43 -7.47 -16.07 5.98
N VAL A 44 -7.15 -14.78 5.89
CA VAL A 44 -6.09 -14.15 6.68
C VAL A 44 -6.72 -13.52 7.92
N ALA A 45 -6.31 -13.98 9.11
CA ALA A 45 -6.62 -13.33 10.38
C ALA A 45 -5.49 -12.35 10.71
N ALA A 46 -5.60 -11.12 10.20
CA ALA A 46 -4.60 -10.07 10.33
C ALA A 46 -4.61 -9.47 11.74
N LEU A 47 -3.42 -9.33 12.33
CA LEU A 47 -3.20 -8.74 13.65
C LEU A 47 -3.22 -7.21 13.55
N VAL A 48 -3.87 -6.56 14.51
CA VAL A 48 -3.96 -5.11 14.62
C VAL A 48 -3.92 -4.66 16.08
N GLY A 49 -3.19 -3.58 16.35
CA GLY A 49 -3.14 -2.94 17.67
C GLY A 49 -2.09 -3.56 18.57
N SER A 50 -2.28 -3.39 19.89
CA SER A 50 -1.31 -3.80 20.91
C SER A 50 -0.97 -5.28 20.81
N ALA A 51 0.32 -5.62 20.85
CA ALA A 51 0.76 -7.02 20.86
C ALA A 51 0.34 -7.78 22.12
N LYS A 52 0.00 -7.07 23.22
CA LYS A 52 -0.51 -7.69 24.45
C LYS A 52 -1.96 -8.17 24.32
N ASP A 53 -2.75 -7.50 23.50
CA ASP A 53 -4.16 -7.82 23.26
C ASP A 53 -4.53 -7.44 21.82
N PRO A 54 -4.06 -8.21 20.83
CA PRO A 54 -4.24 -7.86 19.43
C PRO A 54 -5.67 -8.14 19.00
N SER A 55 -6.24 -7.18 18.28
CA SER A 55 -7.47 -7.38 17.53
C SER A 55 -7.18 -8.08 16.20
N TYR A 56 -8.21 -8.75 15.66
CA TYR A 56 -8.14 -9.39 14.35
C TYR A 56 -9.01 -8.71 13.31
N ARG A 57 -8.51 -8.63 12.07
CA ARG A 57 -9.28 -8.32 10.86
C ARG A 57 -9.23 -9.52 9.92
N TYR A 58 -10.38 -9.94 9.42
CA TYR A 58 -10.49 -11.15 8.63
C TYR A 58 -10.67 -10.82 7.15
N PHE A 59 -9.74 -11.30 6.33
CA PHE A 59 -9.80 -11.17 4.88
C PHE A 59 -10.00 -12.55 4.25
N ASP A 60 -11.08 -12.76 3.50
CA ASP A 60 -11.29 -13.96 2.70
C ASP A 60 -10.83 -13.70 1.26
N VAL A 61 -9.64 -14.22 0.93
CA VAL A 61 -8.89 -13.80 -0.25
C VAL A 61 -8.64 -14.96 -1.21
N LYS A 62 -8.65 -14.64 -2.50
CA LYS A 62 -8.17 -15.55 -3.55
C LYS A 62 -6.63 -15.51 -3.56
N VAL A 63 -5.99 -16.66 -3.54
CA VAL A 63 -4.53 -16.74 -3.61
C VAL A 63 -4.07 -16.62 -5.06
N SER A 64 -3.37 -15.53 -5.36
CA SER A 64 -2.98 -15.18 -6.73
C SER A 64 -1.47 -15.20 -6.95
N GLY A 65 -0.68 -14.84 -5.92
CA GLY A 65 0.78 -14.88 -6.00
C GLY A 65 1.33 -16.29 -6.08
N ALA A 66 2.33 -16.51 -6.94
CA ALA A 66 2.91 -17.84 -7.18
C ALA A 66 3.50 -18.47 -5.90
N GLU A 67 4.36 -17.74 -5.19
CA GLU A 67 4.93 -18.23 -3.92
C GLU A 67 3.89 -18.35 -2.80
N ALA A 68 2.91 -17.43 -2.79
CA ALA A 68 1.79 -17.51 -1.85
C ALA A 68 0.96 -18.79 -2.08
N LYS A 69 0.73 -19.20 -3.33
CA LYS A 69 0.04 -20.47 -3.66
C LYS A 69 0.80 -21.66 -3.13
N LYS A 70 2.10 -21.79 -3.44
CA LYS A 70 2.94 -22.90 -2.94
C LYS A 70 2.90 -22.99 -1.41
N LEU A 71 2.94 -21.84 -0.72
CA LEU A 71 2.87 -21.82 0.73
C LEU A 71 1.49 -22.28 1.24
N VAL A 72 0.40 -21.70 0.71
CA VAL A 72 -0.97 -21.91 1.19
C VAL A 72 -1.47 -23.32 0.89
N GLU A 73 -1.09 -23.91 -0.24
CA GLU A 73 -1.51 -25.27 -0.64
C GLU A 73 -1.17 -26.33 0.42
N ARG A 74 -0.05 -26.15 1.13
CA ARG A 74 0.38 -27.05 2.22
C ARG A 74 -0.56 -27.08 3.43
N TYR A 75 -1.45 -26.08 3.54
CA TYR A 75 -2.37 -25.94 4.67
C TYR A 75 -3.83 -26.19 4.27
N VAL A 76 -4.09 -26.64 3.04
CA VAL A 76 -5.45 -27.01 2.61
C VAL A 76 -5.97 -28.15 3.47
N GLY A 77 -7.19 -27.98 4.02
CA GLY A 77 -7.81 -28.96 4.92
C GLY A 77 -7.28 -28.95 6.36
N VAL A 78 -6.31 -28.10 6.70
CA VAL A 78 -5.81 -27.97 8.08
C VAL A 78 -6.79 -27.11 8.90
N GLU A 79 -7.47 -27.73 9.87
CA GLU A 79 -8.42 -27.04 10.75
C GLU A 79 -7.85 -26.70 12.13
N ASP A 80 -6.81 -27.42 12.57
CA ASP A 80 -6.18 -27.24 13.89
C ASP A 80 -5.62 -25.80 14.05
N PRO A 81 -6.14 -25.00 15.00
CA PRO A 81 -5.64 -23.66 15.26
C PRO A 81 -4.15 -23.59 15.59
N ARG A 82 -3.57 -24.66 16.15
CA ARG A 82 -2.14 -24.71 16.52
C ARG A 82 -1.21 -24.82 15.31
N GLN A 83 -1.75 -25.25 14.16
CA GLN A 83 -1.00 -25.45 12.92
C GLN A 83 -1.15 -24.29 11.93
N ARG A 84 -1.86 -23.22 12.31
CA ARG A 84 -2.04 -22.04 11.47
C ARG A 84 -0.70 -21.32 11.30
N PRO A 85 -0.21 -21.14 10.06
CA PRO A 85 1.06 -20.46 9.85
C PRO A 85 0.89 -18.96 10.10
N LEU A 86 1.82 -18.40 10.86
CA LEU A 86 2.01 -16.96 10.96
C LEU A 86 2.73 -16.47 9.70
N VAL A 87 2.17 -15.46 9.04
CA VAL A 87 2.73 -14.90 7.82
C VAL A 87 2.80 -13.39 7.84
N ARG A 88 3.80 -12.86 7.14
CA ARG A 88 3.77 -11.53 6.56
C ARG A 88 3.07 -11.62 5.22
N PHE A 89 2.06 -10.80 5.01
CA PHE A 89 1.23 -10.87 3.81
C PHE A 89 1.15 -9.55 3.06
N ARG A 90 0.82 -9.65 1.77
CA ARG A 90 0.34 -8.53 0.95
C ARG A 90 -0.89 -8.95 0.17
N ILE A 91 -1.98 -8.22 0.36
CA ILE A 91 -3.24 -8.35 -0.36
C ILE A 91 -3.34 -7.19 -1.36
N GLY A 92 -3.74 -7.48 -2.59
CA GLY A 92 -4.09 -6.49 -3.61
C GLY A 92 -5.60 -6.40 -3.83
N ASP A 93 -6.03 -5.22 -4.27
CA ASP A 93 -7.39 -4.89 -4.70
C ASP A 93 -8.43 -5.20 -3.64
N LEU A 94 -8.32 -4.57 -2.47
CA LEU A 94 -9.27 -4.81 -1.39
C LEU A 94 -10.70 -4.33 -1.73
N TRP A 95 -11.71 -5.20 -1.64
CA TRP A 95 -13.14 -4.82 -1.65
C TRP A 95 -13.90 -5.39 -0.46
N GLY A 96 -15.07 -4.80 -0.19
CA GLY A 96 -16.07 -5.36 0.69
C GLY A 96 -17.11 -6.18 -0.06
N ASP A 97 -17.51 -7.30 0.54
CA ASP A 97 -18.62 -8.13 0.05
C ASP A 97 -19.66 -8.27 1.15
N ALA A 98 -20.80 -7.59 0.97
CA ALA A 98 -21.90 -7.58 1.92
C ALA A 98 -22.91 -8.67 1.58
N TYR A 99 -23.42 -9.36 2.59
CA TYR A 99 -24.36 -10.45 2.43
C TYR A 99 -25.28 -10.56 3.64
N ILE A 100 -26.40 -11.27 3.46
CA ILE A 100 -27.27 -11.67 4.56
C ILE A 100 -26.81 -13.03 5.06
N ARG A 101 -26.59 -13.17 6.37
CA ARG A 101 -26.14 -14.44 6.96
C ARG A 101 -27.14 -15.56 6.64
N PRO A 102 -26.73 -16.64 5.97
CA PRO A 102 -27.65 -17.68 5.53
C PRO A 102 -28.06 -18.64 6.67
N SER A 103 -27.26 -18.73 7.73
CA SER A 103 -27.41 -19.71 8.81
C SER A 103 -26.74 -19.25 10.12
N GLY A 104 -26.97 -20.01 11.20
CA GLY A 104 -26.47 -19.74 12.56
C GLY A 104 -27.36 -18.81 13.36
N ASP A 105 -26.98 -18.50 14.60
CA ASP A 105 -27.80 -17.69 15.53
C ASP A 105 -28.07 -16.27 15.00
N ARG A 106 -27.16 -15.76 14.16
CA ARG A 106 -27.26 -14.45 13.50
C ARG A 106 -27.88 -14.52 12.10
N LYS A 107 -28.57 -15.60 11.75
CA LYS A 107 -29.20 -15.78 10.43
C LYS A 107 -30.14 -14.60 10.13
N GLY A 108 -30.10 -14.09 8.91
CA GLY A 108 -30.92 -12.95 8.48
C GLY A 108 -30.30 -11.58 8.78
N GLU A 109 -29.25 -11.51 9.60
CA GLU A 109 -28.54 -10.27 9.84
C GLU A 109 -27.59 -9.92 8.69
N ALA A 110 -27.36 -8.62 8.49
CA ALA A 110 -26.31 -8.13 7.60
C ALA A 110 -24.93 -8.58 8.10
N ALA A 111 -24.10 -8.99 7.17
CA ALA A 111 -22.71 -9.33 7.37
C ALA A 111 -21.87 -8.84 6.20
N ALA A 112 -20.58 -8.74 6.39
CA ALA A 112 -19.67 -8.43 5.32
C ALA A 112 -18.31 -9.10 5.51
N SER A 113 -17.62 -9.31 4.39
CA SER A 113 -16.29 -9.88 4.34
C SER A 113 -15.37 -8.94 3.59
N LEU A 114 -14.17 -8.70 4.14
CA LEU A 114 -13.09 -8.10 3.38
C LEU A 114 -12.54 -9.15 2.41
N LYS A 115 -12.45 -8.79 1.13
CA LYS A 115 -11.99 -9.65 0.04
C LYS A 115 -10.87 -8.97 -0.74
N GLY A 116 -10.14 -9.77 -1.49
CA GLY A 116 -9.02 -9.31 -2.31
C GLY A 116 -8.19 -10.47 -2.84
N ARG A 117 -6.99 -10.15 -3.30
CA ARG A 117 -6.04 -11.12 -3.85
C ARG A 117 -4.82 -11.24 -2.94
N LEU A 118 -4.54 -12.41 -2.38
CA LEU A 118 -3.29 -12.66 -1.68
C LEU A 118 -2.16 -12.74 -2.70
N LEU A 119 -1.30 -11.71 -2.71
CA LEU A 119 -0.19 -11.56 -3.65
C LEU A 119 1.12 -12.10 -3.07
N LYS A 120 1.36 -11.89 -1.77
CA LYS A 120 2.54 -12.41 -1.07
C LYS A 120 2.15 -12.99 0.27
N ALA A 121 2.81 -14.07 0.65
CA ALA A 121 2.75 -14.67 1.98
C ALA A 121 4.11 -15.29 2.28
N GLU A 122 4.74 -14.87 3.37
CA GLU A 122 6.05 -15.34 3.83
C GLU A 122 5.92 -15.76 5.29
N LEU A 123 6.46 -16.93 5.65
CA LEU A 123 6.43 -17.40 7.04
C LEU A 123 7.22 -16.44 7.93
N VAL A 124 6.68 -16.18 9.11
CA VAL A 124 7.33 -15.34 10.12
C VAL A 124 7.57 -16.16 11.37
N ASP A 125 8.77 -16.01 11.94
CA ASP A 125 9.11 -16.64 13.21
C ASP A 125 8.33 -15.97 14.36
N ARG A 126 7.84 -16.77 15.31
CA ARG A 126 7.23 -16.28 16.55
C ARG A 126 8.18 -15.38 17.35
N ALA A 127 9.49 -15.61 17.27
CA ALA A 127 10.50 -14.76 17.89
C ALA A 127 10.59 -13.37 17.23
N GLU A 128 10.30 -13.24 15.93
CA GLU A 128 10.18 -11.94 15.25
C GLU A 128 8.89 -11.23 15.69
N LEU A 129 7.78 -11.96 15.75
CA LEU A 129 6.49 -11.41 16.22
C LEU A 129 6.60 -10.85 17.64
N ALA A 130 7.31 -11.54 18.53
CA ALA A 130 7.48 -11.15 19.93
C ALA A 130 8.24 -9.82 20.12
N LYS A 131 8.95 -9.34 19.10
CA LYS A 131 9.66 -8.05 19.12
C LYS A 131 8.77 -6.86 18.75
N ILE A 132 7.54 -7.12 18.28
CA ILE A 132 6.63 -6.09 17.80
C ILE A 132 5.68 -5.72 18.93
N GLU A 133 5.66 -4.45 19.32
CA GLU A 133 4.76 -3.95 20.37
C GLU A 133 3.37 -3.55 19.83
N GLN A 134 3.33 -3.14 18.56
CA GLN A 134 2.12 -2.70 17.87
C GLN A 134 2.04 -3.34 16.49
N HIS A 135 0.96 -4.06 16.23
CA HIS A 135 0.69 -4.64 14.92
C HIS A 135 -0.04 -3.62 14.04
N GLU A 136 0.54 -3.35 12.88
CA GLU A 136 -0.06 -2.49 11.87
C GLU A 136 -0.67 -3.31 10.74
N LEU A 137 -1.79 -2.82 10.22
CA LEU A 137 -2.47 -3.34 9.04
C LEU A 137 -2.61 -2.20 8.05
N ILE A 138 -1.60 -2.08 7.20
CA ILE A 138 -1.41 -0.89 6.39
C ILE A 138 -1.98 -1.08 4.99
N THR A 139 -2.92 -0.22 4.61
CA THR A 139 -3.41 -0.09 3.24
C THR A 139 -2.81 1.15 2.57
N ARG A 140 -2.12 0.96 1.44
CA ARG A 140 -1.51 2.03 0.64
C ARG A 140 -2.16 2.11 -0.73
N GLY A 141 -2.31 3.32 -1.24
CA GLY A 141 -2.82 3.57 -2.58
C GLY A 141 -2.86 5.05 -2.89
N ILE A 142 -3.46 5.37 -4.03
CA ILE A 142 -3.82 6.74 -4.39
C ILE A 142 -5.32 6.85 -4.53
N GLY A 143 -5.88 8.02 -4.27
CA GLY A 143 -7.33 8.23 -4.33
C GLY A 143 -7.71 9.68 -4.16
N TYR A 144 -8.98 9.99 -4.42
CA TYR A 144 -9.49 11.34 -4.24
C TYR A 144 -10.01 11.54 -2.82
N LEU A 145 -9.48 12.55 -2.13
CA LEU A 145 -9.97 12.96 -0.82
C LEU A 145 -11.26 13.77 -1.00
N ASN A 146 -12.29 13.38 -0.26
CA ASN A 146 -13.62 13.97 -0.28
C ASN A 146 -14.13 14.18 1.15
N ARG A 147 -15.13 15.06 1.31
CA ARG A 147 -15.87 15.27 2.57
C ARG A 147 -14.99 15.40 3.83
N PRO A 148 -13.93 16.24 3.83
CA PRO A 148 -13.21 16.53 5.07
C PRO A 148 -14.14 17.27 6.04
N GLN A 149 -14.26 16.78 7.27
CA GLN A 149 -15.19 17.33 8.26
C GLN A 149 -14.73 17.02 9.69
N GLU A 150 -14.95 17.96 10.60
CA GLU A 150 -14.87 17.70 12.04
C GLU A 150 -16.16 16.99 12.48
N VAL A 151 -16.02 15.84 13.13
CA VAL A 151 -17.13 15.04 13.64
C VAL A 151 -17.16 15.14 15.15
N THR A 152 -18.27 15.59 15.71
CA THR A 152 -18.49 15.65 17.16
C THR A 152 -19.49 14.57 17.57
N PRO A 153 -19.03 13.38 18.01
CA PRO A 153 -19.93 12.33 18.46
C PRO A 153 -20.64 12.72 19.77
N LYS A 154 -21.79 12.10 20.06
CA LYS A 154 -22.51 12.33 21.33
C LYS A 154 -21.68 11.90 22.55
N ASN A 155 -20.90 10.84 22.37
CA ASN A 155 -20.02 10.27 23.38
C ASN A 155 -18.62 10.15 22.75
N GLY A 156 -17.62 10.79 23.36
CA GLY A 156 -16.24 10.79 22.89
C GLY A 156 -15.77 12.15 22.37
N ASP A 157 -14.48 12.23 22.08
CA ASP A 157 -13.85 13.47 21.63
C ASP A 157 -14.16 13.75 20.16
N PRO A 158 -14.25 15.03 19.75
CA PRO A 158 -14.31 15.41 18.35
C PRO A 158 -13.09 14.90 17.58
N PHE A 159 -13.29 14.52 16.32
CA PHE A 159 -12.22 14.06 15.45
C PHE A 159 -12.42 14.49 14.01
N LEU A 160 -11.30 14.70 13.31
CA LEU A 160 -11.30 14.97 11.88
C LEU A 160 -11.54 13.68 11.10
N SER A 161 -12.44 13.73 10.14
CA SER A 161 -12.77 12.64 9.23
C SER A 161 -12.72 13.10 7.78
N CYS A 162 -12.40 12.18 6.88
CA CYS A 162 -12.61 12.37 5.44
C CYS A 162 -12.96 11.04 4.77
N SER A 163 -13.50 11.10 3.55
CA SER A 163 -13.75 9.93 2.71
C SER A 163 -12.74 9.90 1.56
N ILE A 164 -12.20 8.73 1.25
CA ILE A 164 -11.23 8.55 0.17
C ILE A 164 -11.86 7.65 -0.89
N ALA A 165 -11.97 8.16 -2.12
CA ALA A 165 -12.29 7.36 -3.29
C ALA A 165 -11.00 6.74 -3.84
N ALA A 166 -10.58 5.62 -3.26
CA ALA A 166 -9.33 4.95 -3.61
C ALA A 166 -9.42 4.31 -5.00
N LEU A 167 -8.39 4.54 -5.82
CA LEU A 167 -8.27 3.97 -7.16
C LEU A 167 -7.74 2.54 -7.07
N ALA A 168 -8.37 1.62 -7.79
CA ALA A 168 -7.94 0.24 -7.95
C ALA A 168 -8.24 -0.26 -9.37
N GLY A 169 -7.58 -1.34 -9.80
CA GLY A 169 -7.84 -1.94 -11.11
C GLY A 169 -7.11 -1.24 -12.26
N PRO A 170 -7.50 -1.53 -13.52
CA PRO A 170 -6.83 -1.00 -14.70
C PRO A 170 -6.77 0.53 -14.74
N VAL A 171 -5.70 1.11 -15.29
CA VAL A 171 -5.53 2.58 -15.35
C VAL A 171 -6.48 3.23 -16.35
N ASP A 172 -6.83 2.53 -17.42
CA ASP A 172 -7.78 2.94 -18.45
C ASP A 172 -9.24 2.85 -17.98
N GLU A 173 -9.54 1.94 -17.06
CA GLU A 173 -10.86 1.77 -16.44
C GLU A 173 -10.76 1.60 -14.92
N PRO A 174 -10.45 2.68 -14.17
CA PRO A 174 -10.27 2.60 -12.73
C PRO A 174 -11.59 2.32 -12.00
N GLU A 175 -11.52 1.41 -11.05
CA GLU A 175 -12.55 1.22 -10.04
C GLU A 175 -12.30 2.12 -8.82
N TYR A 176 -13.39 2.55 -8.18
CA TYR A 176 -13.33 3.32 -6.94
C TYR A 176 -13.76 2.48 -5.74
N ARG A 177 -12.93 2.50 -4.69
CA ARG A 177 -13.24 1.93 -3.39
C ARG A 177 -13.37 3.08 -2.39
N TYR A 178 -14.60 3.39 -2.01
CA TYR A 178 -14.88 4.46 -1.05
C TYR A 178 -14.58 3.96 0.37
N ILE A 179 -13.69 4.67 1.05
CA ILE A 179 -13.23 4.34 2.40
C ILE A 179 -13.47 5.58 3.27
N ASP A 180 -14.30 5.45 4.29
CA ASP A 180 -14.46 6.49 5.29
C ASP A 180 -13.33 6.38 6.32
N THR A 181 -12.73 7.52 6.67
CA THR A 181 -11.52 7.53 7.48
C THR A 181 -11.61 8.49 8.66
N ILE A 182 -11.01 8.08 9.77
CA ILE A 182 -10.59 8.98 10.85
C ILE A 182 -9.16 9.44 10.54
N VAL A 183 -8.88 10.74 10.68
CA VAL A 183 -7.54 11.30 10.43
C VAL A 183 -6.77 11.37 11.75
N ALA A 184 -5.86 10.42 11.96
CA ALA A 184 -5.30 10.20 13.29
C ALA A 184 -4.06 11.03 13.63
N THR A 185 -3.16 11.26 12.68
CA THR A 185 -1.89 11.93 12.95
C THR A 185 -1.99 13.44 12.72
N GLU A 186 -1.29 14.23 13.53
CA GLU A 186 -1.29 15.70 13.41
C GLU A 186 -0.90 16.17 12.00
N ASP A 187 0.14 15.56 11.43
CA ASP A 187 0.58 15.84 10.06
C ASP A 187 -0.53 15.58 9.03
N ALA A 188 -1.19 14.41 9.12
CA ALA A 188 -2.29 14.09 8.21
C ALA A 188 -3.47 15.03 8.43
N GLN A 189 -3.78 15.42 9.66
CA GLN A 189 -4.85 16.37 9.95
C GLN A 189 -4.57 17.75 9.37
N HIS A 190 -3.35 18.26 9.54
CA HIS A 190 -2.93 19.51 8.94
C HIS A 190 -3.09 19.50 7.41
N LEU A 191 -2.64 18.42 6.76
CA LEU A 191 -2.76 18.26 5.31
C LEU A 191 -4.21 18.12 4.82
N VAL A 192 -5.07 17.42 5.56
CA VAL A 192 -6.51 17.32 5.25
C VAL A 192 -7.19 18.68 5.39
N ARG A 193 -6.89 19.45 6.44
CA ARG A 193 -7.45 20.80 6.64
C ARG A 193 -7.05 21.76 5.52
N ARG A 194 -5.81 21.69 5.03
CA ARG A 194 -5.37 22.45 3.83
C ARG A 194 -6.20 22.15 2.57
N CYS A 195 -6.80 20.96 2.49
CA CYS A 195 -7.59 20.54 1.34
C CYS A 195 -9.07 20.94 1.41
N VAL A 196 -9.59 21.42 2.55
CA VAL A 196 -11.02 21.71 2.76
C VAL A 196 -11.57 22.65 1.68
N GLN A 197 -10.95 23.82 1.51
CA GLN A 197 -11.41 24.81 0.52
C GLN A 197 -11.40 24.27 -0.91
N ALA A 198 -10.43 23.42 -1.26
CA ALA A 198 -10.37 22.82 -2.59
C ALA A 198 -11.51 21.81 -2.81
N VAL A 199 -11.82 21.00 -1.79
CA VAL A 199 -12.94 20.05 -1.85
C VAL A 199 -14.28 20.78 -1.90
N GLU A 200 -14.47 21.83 -1.11
CA GLU A 200 -15.68 22.67 -1.11
C GLU A 200 -15.89 23.38 -2.46
N ALA A 201 -14.81 23.74 -3.14
CA ALA A 201 -14.83 24.28 -4.49
C ALA A 201 -14.94 23.20 -5.59
N GLU A 202 -15.29 21.96 -5.22
CA GLU A 202 -15.45 20.80 -6.13
C GLU A 202 -14.20 20.48 -6.97
N ARG A 203 -13.00 20.85 -6.50
CA ARG A 203 -11.73 20.59 -7.17
C ARG A 203 -11.26 19.16 -6.92
N LYS A 204 -10.52 18.59 -7.88
CA LYS A 204 -10.02 17.22 -7.77
C LYS A 204 -8.79 17.16 -6.87
N VAL A 205 -8.96 16.71 -5.63
CA VAL A 205 -7.87 16.51 -4.66
C VAL A 205 -7.42 15.05 -4.65
N LEU A 206 -6.39 14.73 -5.44
CA LEU A 206 -5.76 13.40 -5.45
C LEU A 206 -4.68 13.32 -4.37
N ILE A 207 -4.72 12.28 -3.54
CA ILE A 207 -3.72 12.02 -2.50
C ILE A 207 -3.05 10.66 -2.68
N ALA A 208 -1.78 10.55 -2.30
CA ALA A 208 -1.15 9.27 -1.98
C ALA A 208 -1.27 9.02 -0.48
N PHE A 209 -1.92 7.94 -0.08
CA PHE A 209 -2.32 7.72 1.30
C PHE A 209 -1.70 6.45 1.90
N ARG A 210 -1.60 6.47 3.24
CA ARG A 210 -1.40 5.28 4.06
C ARG A 210 -2.52 5.23 5.09
N LEU A 211 -3.32 4.19 5.04
CA LEU A 211 -4.35 3.88 6.02
C LEU A 211 -3.89 2.77 6.95
N ASN A 212 -4.35 2.77 8.18
CA ASN A 212 -4.16 1.69 9.15
C ASN A 212 -5.51 1.13 9.59
N ASP A 213 -5.51 -0.14 10.02
CA ASP A 213 -6.68 -0.83 10.57
C ASP A 213 -7.90 -0.77 9.65
N MET A 214 -7.79 -1.40 8.49
CA MET A 214 -8.89 -1.51 7.53
C MET A 214 -10.00 -2.43 8.07
N ARG A 215 -11.23 -1.92 8.05
CA ARG A 215 -12.44 -2.54 8.59
C ARG A 215 -13.56 -2.54 7.55
N ILE A 216 -14.57 -3.36 7.82
CA ILE A 216 -15.81 -3.39 7.06
C ILE A 216 -16.98 -3.42 8.04
N ASP A 217 -17.93 -2.49 7.87
CA ASP A 217 -19.14 -2.43 8.68
C ASP A 217 -20.38 -2.75 7.82
N PRO A 218 -21.06 -3.88 8.06
CA PRO A 218 -22.25 -4.25 7.32
C PRO A 218 -23.50 -3.52 7.81
N TYR A 219 -24.34 -3.07 6.87
CA TYR A 219 -25.62 -2.46 7.17
C TYR A 219 -26.69 -2.87 6.16
N ILE A 220 -27.95 -2.62 6.49
CA ILE A 220 -29.08 -2.74 5.56
C ILE A 220 -29.37 -1.37 4.97
N ARG A 221 -29.43 -1.27 3.65
CA ARG A 221 -29.82 -0.03 2.98
C ARG A 221 -31.26 0.32 3.37
N THR A 222 -31.48 1.54 3.85
CA THR A 222 -32.81 1.98 4.28
C THR A 222 -33.53 2.83 3.23
N LYS A 223 -32.83 3.27 2.18
CA LYS A 223 -33.33 4.18 1.15
C LYS A 223 -32.77 3.82 -0.24
N GLY A 224 -33.44 4.33 -1.29
CA GLY A 224 -33.09 4.12 -2.69
C GLY A 224 -33.63 2.81 -3.27
N GLU A 225 -33.35 2.57 -4.55
CA GLU A 225 -33.85 1.38 -5.29
C GLU A 225 -33.38 0.05 -4.68
N ARG A 226 -32.25 0.07 -3.97
CA ARG A 226 -31.64 -1.08 -3.29
C ARG A 226 -31.99 -1.15 -1.80
N ALA A 227 -33.04 -0.47 -1.35
CA ALA A 227 -33.48 -0.54 0.05
C ALA A 227 -33.83 -1.99 0.44
N GLY A 228 -33.47 -2.40 1.65
CA GLY A 228 -33.59 -3.77 2.15
C GLY A 228 -32.40 -4.68 1.81
N GLU A 229 -31.53 -4.30 0.88
CA GLU A 229 -30.34 -5.08 0.55
C GLU A 229 -29.21 -4.87 1.57
N ALA A 230 -28.40 -5.93 1.77
CA ALA A 230 -27.15 -5.84 2.50
C ALA A 230 -26.16 -4.95 1.75
N ALA A 231 -25.50 -4.07 2.49
CA ALA A 231 -24.40 -3.25 2.04
C ALA A 231 -23.32 -3.21 3.12
N ALA A 232 -22.18 -2.62 2.79
CA ALA A 232 -21.11 -2.43 3.76
C ALA A 232 -20.31 -1.17 3.47
N SER A 233 -19.83 -0.55 4.53
CA SER A 233 -18.89 0.58 4.47
C SER A 233 -17.48 0.06 4.73
N LEU A 234 -16.50 0.55 3.97
CA LEU A 234 -15.10 0.37 4.32
C LEU A 234 -14.68 1.51 5.23
N GLU A 235 -14.03 1.18 6.32
CA GLU A 235 -13.59 2.14 7.33
C GLU A 235 -12.12 1.94 7.65
N SER A 236 -11.39 3.02 7.90
CA SER A 236 -9.98 2.91 8.25
C SER A 236 -9.48 4.17 8.97
N THR A 237 -8.19 4.21 9.29
CA THR A 237 -7.55 5.38 9.89
C THR A 237 -6.50 5.93 8.94
N LEU A 238 -6.66 7.17 8.48
CA LEU A 238 -5.64 7.86 7.70
C LEU A 238 -4.49 8.26 8.61
N VAL A 239 -3.31 7.65 8.38
CA VAL A 239 -2.11 7.86 9.22
C VAL A 239 -1.02 8.64 8.51
N HIS A 240 -1.05 8.74 7.19
CA HIS A 240 -0.07 9.51 6.42
C HIS A 240 -0.59 9.88 5.02
N ILE A 241 -0.22 11.07 4.56
CA ILE A 241 -0.41 11.54 3.18
C ILE A 241 0.98 11.85 2.64
N GLY A 242 1.39 11.17 1.57
CA GLY A 242 2.72 11.33 0.97
C GLY A 242 2.75 12.32 -0.21
N LEU A 243 1.60 12.61 -0.82
CA LEU A 243 1.48 13.50 -1.97
C LEU A 243 0.07 14.08 -2.04
N ILE A 244 -0.04 15.33 -2.49
CA ILE A 244 -1.32 15.97 -2.82
C ILE A 244 -1.19 16.62 -4.19
N LYS A 245 -2.16 16.34 -5.06
CA LYS A 245 -2.40 17.07 -6.32
C LYS A 245 -3.78 17.68 -6.31
N ILE A 246 -3.90 18.95 -6.67
CA ILE A 246 -5.18 19.62 -6.87
C ILE A 246 -5.30 19.96 -8.36
N ASP A 247 -6.33 19.43 -9.01
CA ASP A 247 -6.54 19.51 -10.47
C ASP A 247 -5.30 19.10 -11.28
N GLY A 248 -4.61 18.07 -10.80
CA GLY A 248 -3.39 17.53 -11.41
C GLY A 248 -2.10 18.25 -11.05
N GLN A 249 -2.16 19.45 -10.45
CA GLN A 249 -0.97 20.19 -10.00
C GLN A 249 -0.52 19.71 -8.62
N LYS A 250 0.75 19.29 -8.50
CA LYS A 250 1.33 18.85 -7.23
C LYS A 250 1.48 20.05 -6.29
N VAL A 251 0.90 19.94 -5.10
CA VAL A 251 0.98 20.96 -4.03
C VAL A 251 1.62 20.44 -2.75
N TYR A 252 1.85 19.13 -2.65
CA TYR A 252 2.57 18.50 -1.54
C TYR A 252 3.32 17.23 -2.00
N PRO A 253 4.54 16.95 -1.48
CA PRO A 253 5.38 17.89 -0.73
C PRO A 253 5.66 19.13 -1.56
N GLU A 254 5.82 20.27 -0.88
CA GLU A 254 6.25 21.51 -1.53
C GLU A 254 7.57 21.22 -2.25
N ALA A 255 7.71 21.70 -3.49
CA ALA A 255 9.00 21.61 -4.16
C ALA A 255 10.00 22.35 -3.28
N GLU A 256 11.12 21.71 -2.95
CA GLU A 256 12.20 22.35 -2.19
C GLU A 256 12.54 23.66 -2.90
N ALA A 257 12.21 24.79 -2.24
CA ALA A 257 12.68 26.09 -2.65
C ALA A 257 14.18 26.11 -2.31
N ASN A 258 15.01 25.94 -3.33
CA ASN A 258 16.48 25.99 -3.31
C ASN A 258 17.19 24.97 -2.41
N ALA A 259 17.62 23.86 -3.00
CA ALA A 259 18.98 23.41 -2.73
C ALA A 259 19.90 24.56 -3.18
N GLU A 260 20.54 25.25 -2.22
CA GLU A 260 21.58 26.24 -2.49
C GLU A 260 22.58 25.64 -3.49
N ALA A 261 22.69 26.29 -4.65
CA ALA A 261 23.78 26.04 -5.58
C ALA A 261 25.10 26.25 -4.81
N PRO A 262 26.14 25.41 -5.03
CA PRO A 262 27.42 25.64 -4.38
C PRO A 262 27.95 27.01 -4.80
N GLU A 263 28.18 27.88 -3.81
CA GLU A 263 28.87 29.14 -4.01
C GLU A 263 30.23 28.87 -4.66
N VAL A 264 30.37 29.34 -5.89
CA VAL A 264 31.67 29.42 -6.57
C VAL A 264 32.44 30.55 -5.89
N GLN A 265 33.31 30.21 -4.93
CA GLN A 265 34.29 31.16 -4.43
C GLN A 265 35.52 31.13 -5.36
N ASP A 266 35.61 32.15 -6.19
CA ASP A 266 36.78 32.48 -6.99
C ASP A 266 37.69 33.39 -6.16
N ALA A 267 38.95 32.98 -5.91
CA ALA A 267 40.00 33.86 -5.40
C ALA A 267 41.42 33.31 -5.69
N ALA A 268 41.93 33.70 -6.85
CA ALA A 268 43.27 34.25 -7.13
C ALA A 268 44.57 33.43 -6.86
N ALA A 269 45.37 33.39 -7.93
CA ALA A 269 46.72 32.84 -8.13
C ALA A 269 47.82 33.28 -7.14
N PRO A 270 48.99 32.61 -7.20
CA PRO A 270 50.17 33.36 -7.66
C PRO A 270 51.10 32.64 -8.65
N LYS A 271 51.51 33.45 -9.64
CA LYS A 271 52.82 33.63 -10.29
C LYS A 271 53.72 32.44 -10.65
N ALA A 272 54.11 32.42 -11.93
CA ALA A 272 55.25 31.71 -12.49
C ALA A 272 56.50 32.61 -12.58
N ASP A 273 57.65 32.01 -12.28
CA ASP A 273 59.02 32.29 -12.76
C ASP A 273 59.68 30.88 -12.73
N GLY A 274 60.48 30.34 -13.65
CA GLY A 274 61.21 30.80 -14.83
C GLY A 274 62.44 29.89 -14.95
N ASN A 275 62.78 29.47 -16.18
CA ASN A 275 64.04 28.87 -16.67
C ASN A 275 64.29 27.32 -16.64
N ALA A 276 64.23 26.76 -17.87
CA ALA A 276 65.31 26.15 -18.68
C ALA A 276 66.17 24.98 -18.15
N GLU A 277 66.07 23.80 -18.79
CA GLU A 277 67.03 23.16 -19.74
C GLU A 277 66.62 21.67 -19.94
N VAL A 278 66.36 21.22 -21.19
CA VAL A 278 67.19 20.26 -22.01
C VAL A 278 67.64 19.04 -21.18
N VAL A 279 67.30 17.79 -21.49
CA VAL A 279 67.98 16.90 -22.48
C VAL A 279 67.10 15.66 -22.81
N THR A 280 67.30 15.16 -24.02
CA THR A 280 66.91 13.91 -24.73
C THR A 280 66.97 12.62 -23.85
N ASP A 281 66.39 11.46 -24.17
CA ASP A 281 66.28 10.76 -25.46
C ASP A 281 65.44 9.45 -25.30
N THR A 282 65.00 8.90 -26.44
CA THR A 282 64.77 7.46 -26.76
C THR A 282 63.63 6.62 -26.15
N GLN A 283 62.69 6.28 -27.05
CA GLN A 283 61.98 4.99 -27.21
C GLN A 283 62.98 3.81 -27.48
N PRO A 284 62.64 2.49 -27.38
CA PRO A 284 61.50 1.86 -28.10
C PRO A 284 60.80 0.60 -27.50
N ALA A 285 59.56 0.39 -27.98
CA ALA A 285 58.80 -0.84 -28.34
C ALA A 285 58.93 -2.21 -27.62
N GLU A 286 57.79 -2.68 -27.05
CA GLU A 286 57.00 -3.96 -27.21
C GLU A 286 57.67 -5.37 -27.31
N PRO A 287 56.94 -6.53 -27.14
CA PRO A 287 55.55 -6.79 -26.72
C PRO A 287 55.29 -8.02 -25.78
N ALA A 288 53.99 -8.19 -25.43
CA ALA A 288 53.23 -9.44 -25.17
C ALA A 288 53.31 -10.14 -23.79
N GLU A 289 52.14 -10.27 -23.13
CA GLU A 289 51.45 -11.57 -22.90
C GLU A 289 50.03 -11.39 -22.33
N ARG A 290 49.20 -12.41 -22.56
CA ARG A 290 47.72 -12.45 -22.50
C ARG A 290 47.16 -12.78 -21.10
N GLU A 291 45.90 -12.37 -20.90
CA GLU A 291 45.03 -12.40 -19.71
C GLU A 291 44.70 -13.81 -19.16
N PRO A 292 44.02 -13.93 -17.99
CA PRO A 292 42.56 -13.77 -17.98
C PRO A 292 41.95 -12.93 -16.83
N GLU A 293 40.82 -12.34 -17.22
CA GLU A 293 39.68 -11.76 -16.50
C GLU A 293 39.47 -12.21 -15.04
N ALA A 294 39.39 -11.23 -14.14
CA ALA A 294 38.73 -11.35 -12.84
C ALA A 294 37.44 -10.52 -12.86
N GLU A 295 36.30 -11.19 -12.74
CA GLU A 295 34.99 -10.58 -12.57
C GLU A 295 34.99 -9.72 -11.30
N VAL A 296 34.73 -8.42 -11.48
CA VAL A 296 34.56 -7.45 -10.40
C VAL A 296 33.12 -7.55 -9.90
N GLU A 297 33.03 -7.76 -8.59
CA GLU A 297 31.82 -7.78 -7.78
C GLU A 297 31.11 -6.40 -7.83
N GLU A 298 30.06 -6.28 -8.67
CA GLU A 298 29.17 -5.11 -8.64
C GLU A 298 28.13 -5.26 -7.53
N ARG A 299 28.42 -4.57 -6.43
CA ARG A 299 27.55 -4.37 -5.28
C ARG A 299 26.48 -3.33 -5.64
N GLU A 300 25.27 -3.77 -5.96
CA GLU A 300 24.14 -2.87 -6.21
C GLU A 300 23.73 -2.09 -4.93
N PRO A 301 23.62 -0.75 -5.00
CA PRO A 301 23.08 0.06 -3.91
C PRO A 301 21.54 0.06 -3.91
N ALA A 302 20.99 0.13 -2.70
CA ALA A 302 19.56 0.12 -2.41
C ALA A 302 18.79 1.28 -3.10
N LEU A 303 17.88 0.95 -4.01
CA LEU A 303 16.91 1.88 -4.58
C LEU A 303 15.73 2.09 -3.62
N ALA A 304 15.79 3.22 -2.93
CA ALA A 304 14.69 3.81 -2.20
C ALA A 304 13.65 4.45 -3.14
N ALA A 305 12.38 4.30 -2.74
CA ALA A 305 11.25 5.19 -2.97
C ALA A 305 10.99 5.72 -4.40
N SER A 306 10.15 4.98 -5.13
CA SER A 306 9.25 5.56 -6.13
C SER A 306 7.80 5.32 -5.70
N PHE A 307 7.16 6.36 -5.15
CA PHE A 307 5.71 6.48 -5.05
C PHE A 307 5.25 7.58 -5.99
#